data_AF-A0A0N0DX12-F1
#
_entry.id   AF-A0A0N0DX12-F1
#
_cell.length_a   1.000
_cell.length_b   1.000
_cell.length_c   1.000
_cell.angle_alpha   90.00
_cell.angle_beta   90.00
_cell.angle_gamma   90.00
#
_symmetry.space_group_name_H-M   'P 1'
#
loop_
_entity.id
_entity.type
_entity.pdbx_description
1 polymer ?
#
loop_
_entity_poly.entity_id
_entity_poly.type
_entity_poly.pdbx_seq_one_letter_code
_entity_poly.pdbx_strand_id
1 'polypeptide(L)'
;MTAGSVIFYLGVLMLVHAVYMAYSIREQLQSLHHGRSYVPAVNFGGLSLPVTTMMIPITVEVLAGTVMGIVGFVQRNKLHKARLSDVTRYMRYDHQLNTGVGFVHFNHRGTVACRKDELDESQKPMAQKKSD
;
A
#
# COMPACT_ATOMS: atom_id res chain seq x y z
N MET A 1 -2.53 -2.30 4.52
CA MET A 1 -1.37 -2.33 3.60
C MET A 1 -1.84 -1.93 2.21
N THR A 2 -1.15 -1.04 1.50
CA THR A 2 -1.48 -0.75 0.10
C THR A 2 -1.01 -1.89 -0.79
N ALA A 3 -1.75 -2.21 -1.86
CA ALA A 3 -1.41 -3.31 -2.77
C ALA A 3 0.03 -3.23 -3.29
N GLY A 4 0.51 -2.02 -3.65
CA GLY A 4 1.90 -1.80 -4.07
C GLY A 4 2.95 -2.14 -3.00
N SER A 5 2.62 -1.98 -1.71
CA SER A 5 3.52 -2.39 -0.62
C SER A 5 3.66 -3.91 -0.54
N VAL A 6 2.57 -4.65 -0.75
CA VAL A 6 2.59 -6.13 -0.76
C VAL A 6 3.44 -6.64 -1.92
N ILE A 7 3.22 -6.10 -3.12
CA ILE A 7 3.96 -6.47 -4.34
C ILE A 7 5.47 -6.19 -4.17
N PHE A 8 5.81 -5.05 -3.57
CA PHE A 8 7.21 -4.72 -3.28
C PHE A 8 7.87 -5.75 -2.35
N TYR A 9 7.25 -6.09 -1.23
CA TYR A 9 7.80 -7.07 -0.29
C TYR A 9 7.90 -8.48 -0.89
N LEU A 10 6.92 -8.88 -1.71
CA LEU A 10 7.00 -10.14 -2.46
C LEU A 10 8.19 -10.15 -3.44
N GLY A 11 8.42 -9.06 -4.16
CA GLY A 11 9.59 -8.91 -5.03
C GLY A 11 10.92 -9.04 -4.26
N VAL A 12 11.02 -8.39 -3.10
CA VAL A 12 12.21 -8.49 -2.22
C VAL A 12 12.41 -9.91 -1.71
N LEU A 13 11.35 -10.57 -1.26
CA LEU A 13 11.43 -11.96 -0.78
C LEU A 13 11.90 -12.91 -1.88
N MET A 14 11.38 -12.76 -3.11
CA MET A 14 11.87 -13.56 -4.23
C MET A 14 13.35 -13.30 -4.55
N LEU A 15 13.80 -12.04 -4.47
CA LEU A 15 15.22 -11.72 -4.68
C LEU A 15 16.11 -12.37 -3.63
N VAL A 16 15.72 -12.33 -2.36
CA VAL A 16 16.44 -13.00 -1.27
C VAL A 16 16.49 -14.52 -1.51
N HIS A 17 15.37 -15.11 -1.93
CA HIS A 17 15.31 -16.53 -2.27
C HIS A 17 16.25 -16.88 -3.44
N ALA A 18 16.23 -16.09 -4.51
CA ALA A 18 17.09 -16.29 -5.67
C ALA A 18 18.59 -16.15 -5.32
N VAL A 19 18.95 -15.19 -4.46
CA VAL A 19 20.33 -15.02 -3.96
C VAL A 19 20.77 -16.22 -3.12
N TYR A 20 19.90 -16.70 -2.23
CA TYR A 20 20.16 -17.91 -1.46
C TYR A 20 20.37 -19.13 -2.37
N MET A 21 19.52 -19.31 -3.39
CA MET A 21 19.65 -20.38 -4.37
C MET A 21 20.97 -20.27 -5.14
N ALA A 22 21.33 -19.08 -5.64
CA ALA A 22 22.59 -18.83 -6.32
C ALA A 22 23.80 -19.16 -5.43
N TYR A 23 23.76 -18.76 -4.16
CA TYR A 23 24.81 -19.07 -3.19
C TYR A 23 24.95 -20.58 -2.97
N SER A 24 23.84 -21.28 -2.73
CA SER A 24 23.86 -22.73 -2.50
C SER A 24 24.39 -23.52 -3.71
N ILE A 25 24.00 -23.13 -4.93
CA ILE A 25 24.46 -23.75 -6.17
C ILE A 25 25.94 -23.47 -6.43
N ARG A 26 26.41 -22.26 -6.09
CA ARG A 26 27.84 -21.92 -6.16
C ARG A 26 28.67 -22.84 -5.26
N GLU A 27 28.26 -23.02 -4.00
CA GLU A 27 28.95 -23.92 -3.06
C GLU A 27 28.96 -25.37 -3.58
N GLN A 28 27.84 -25.83 -4.15
CA GLN A 28 27.75 -27.15 -4.75
C GLN A 28 28.70 -27.32 -5.96
N LEU A 29 28.74 -26.34 -6.86
CA LEU A 29 29.66 -26.35 -8.01
C LEU A 29 31.12 -26.28 -7.57
N GLN A 30 31.43 -25.47 -6.55
CA GLN A 30 32.77 -25.38 -5.99
C GLN A 30 33.20 -26.70 -5.35
N SER A 31 32.30 -27.37 -4.63
CA SER A 31 32.56 -28.70 -4.05
C SER A 31 32.80 -29.78 -5.11
N LEU A 32 32.10 -29.70 -6.25
CA LEU A 32 32.30 -30.58 -7.40
C LEU A 32 33.71 -30.42 -7.96
N HIS A 33 34.16 -29.18 -8.13
CA HIS A 33 35.50 -28.86 -8.64
C HIS A 33 36.65 -29.32 -7.73
N HIS A 34 36.45 -29.39 -6.41
CA HIS A 34 37.53 -29.64 -5.45
C HIS A 34 37.62 -31.07 -4.91
N GLY A 35 36.66 -31.98 -5.15
CA GLY A 35 36.83 -33.33 -4.58
C GLY A 35 35.74 -34.39 -4.73
N ARG A 36 34.77 -34.29 -5.65
CA ARG A 36 33.74 -35.34 -5.81
C ARG A 36 33.43 -35.65 -7.27
N SER A 37 33.50 -36.93 -7.66
CA SER A 37 33.03 -37.46 -8.95
C SER A 37 31.51 -37.56 -9.08
N TYR A 38 30.75 -37.17 -8.05
CA TYR A 38 29.29 -37.21 -8.05
C TYR A 38 28.74 -35.81 -8.36
N VAL A 39 27.98 -35.69 -9.46
CA VAL A 39 27.25 -34.47 -9.80
C VAL A 39 25.99 -34.41 -8.94
N PRO A 40 25.88 -33.47 -7.96
CA PRO A 40 24.65 -33.32 -7.21
C PRO A 40 23.51 -32.95 -8.16
N ALA A 41 22.36 -33.60 -7.97
CA ALA A 41 21.12 -33.21 -8.60
C ALA A 41 20.22 -32.53 -7.58
N VAL A 42 19.51 -31.52 -8.03
CA VAL A 42 18.57 -30.74 -7.22
C VAL A 42 17.16 -31.05 -7.70
N ASN A 43 16.26 -31.31 -6.74
CA ASN A 43 14.86 -31.57 -7.03
C ASN A 43 14.15 -30.25 -7.28
N PHE A 44 13.72 -30.04 -8.52
CA PHE A 44 12.93 -28.90 -8.94
C PHE A 44 11.58 -29.40 -9.46
N GLY A 45 10.50 -29.16 -8.71
CA GLY A 45 9.15 -29.58 -9.11
C GLY A 45 8.99 -31.09 -9.33
N GLY A 46 9.73 -31.92 -8.59
CA GLY A 46 9.71 -33.38 -8.73
C GLY A 46 10.66 -33.96 -9.79
N LEU A 47 11.36 -33.10 -10.54
CA LEU A 47 12.40 -33.51 -11.49
C LEU A 47 13.78 -33.32 -10.87
N SER A 48 14.60 -34.36 -10.91
CA SER A 48 16.01 -34.34 -10.52
C SER A 48 16.82 -33.74 -11.67
N LEU A 49 17.17 -32.46 -11.58
CA LEU A 49 17.95 -31.77 -12.60
C LEU A 49 19.40 -31.58 -12.14
N PRO A 50 20.39 -31.67 -13.05
CA PRO A 50 21.77 -31.38 -12.72
C PRO A 50 21.94 -29.92 -12.32
N VAL A 51 22.76 -29.67 -11.31
CA VAL A 51 23.01 -28.32 -10.76
C VAL A 51 23.46 -27.30 -11.82
N THR A 52 24.13 -27.75 -12.89
CA THR A 52 24.55 -26.91 -14.02
C THR A 52 23.39 -26.25 -14.77
N THR A 53 22.20 -26.85 -14.77
CA THR A 53 21.01 -26.30 -15.44
C THR A 53 20.25 -25.27 -14.62
N MET A 54 20.60 -25.09 -13.34
CA MET A 54 19.88 -24.19 -12.44
C MET A 54 20.13 -22.70 -12.70
N MET A 55 21.09 -22.36 -13.57
CA MET A 55 21.35 -20.96 -13.92
C MET A 55 20.13 -20.29 -14.55
N ILE A 56 19.40 -21.00 -15.41
CA ILE A 56 18.22 -20.48 -16.12
C ILE A 56 17.08 -20.14 -15.14
N PRO A 57 16.59 -21.06 -14.28
CA PRO A 57 15.49 -20.76 -13.36
C PRO A 57 15.87 -19.66 -12.36
N ILE A 58 17.11 -19.64 -11.85
CA ILE A 58 17.57 -18.55 -10.97
C ILE A 58 17.50 -17.20 -11.70
N THR A 59 17.98 -17.14 -12.95
CA THR A 59 17.98 -15.89 -13.72
C THR A 59 16.56 -15.37 -13.95
N VAL A 60 15.63 -16.27 -14.27
CA VAL A 60 14.21 -15.95 -14.43
C VAL A 60 13.61 -15.42 -13.13
N GLU A 61 13.93 -16.07 -12.00
CA GLU A 61 13.45 -15.65 -10.68
C GLU A 61 13.99 -14.28 -10.26
N VAL A 62 15.28 -14.02 -10.47
CA VAL A 62 15.90 -12.70 -10.22
C VAL A 62 15.21 -11.63 -11.05
N LEU A 63 14.96 -11.90 -12.34
CA LEU A 63 14.34 -10.93 -13.24
C LEU A 63 12.90 -10.63 -12.81
N ALA A 64 12.12 -11.66 -12.48
CA ALA A 64 10.76 -11.51 -11.96
C ALA A 64 10.73 -10.75 -10.62
N GLY A 65 11.64 -11.06 -9.70
CA GLY A 65 11.75 -10.37 -8.40
C GLY A 65 12.11 -8.90 -8.56
N THR A 66 13.03 -8.59 -9.48
CA THR A 66 13.45 -7.21 -9.80
C THR A 66 12.29 -6.41 -10.39
N VAL A 67 11.57 -6.98 -11.36
CA VAL A 67 10.41 -6.32 -11.99
C VAL A 67 9.32 -6.07 -10.96
N MET A 68 8.96 -7.06 -10.14
CA MET A 68 7.96 -6.87 -9.07
C MET A 68 8.40 -5.83 -8.04
N GLY A 69 9.67 -5.82 -7.65
CA GLY A 69 10.23 -4.82 -6.75
C GLY A 69 10.10 -3.40 -7.31
N ILE A 70 10.46 -3.19 -8.57
CA ILE A 70 10.33 -1.89 -9.25
C ILE A 70 8.87 -1.46 -9.33
N VAL A 71 7.98 -2.34 -9.80
CA VAL A 71 6.55 -2.04 -9.96
C VAL A 71 5.91 -1.72 -8.62
N GLY A 72 6.18 -2.52 -7.58
CA GLY A 72 5.68 -2.28 -6.22
C GLY A 72 6.18 -0.97 -5.63
N PHE A 73 7.45 -0.63 -5.85
CA PHE A 73 8.04 0.64 -5.42
C PHE A 73 7.39 1.85 -6.10
N VAL A 74 7.21 1.79 -7.43
CA VAL A 74 6.56 2.87 -8.19
C VAL A 74 5.10 3.04 -7.75
N GLN A 75 4.36 1.96 -7.58
CA GLN A 75 2.96 2.02 -7.12
C GLN A 75 2.81 2.53 -5.67
N ARG A 76 3.84 2.35 -4.83
CA ARG A 76 3.86 2.90 -3.46
C ARG A 76 4.05 4.42 -3.46
N ASN A 77 4.77 4.96 -4.44
CA ASN A 77 5.08 6.38 -4.49
C ASN A 77 3.85 7.19 -4.91
N LYS A 78 3.25 7.90 -3.95
CA LYS A 78 2.24 8.93 -4.26
C LYS A 78 2.97 10.19 -4.66
N LEU A 79 2.90 10.54 -5.93
CA LEU A 79 3.36 11.85 -6.40
C LEU A 79 2.45 12.93 -5.80
N HIS A 80 3.05 13.88 -5.10
CA HIS A 80 2.32 15.05 -4.62
C HIS A 80 2.04 16.01 -5.78
N LYS A 81 0.92 16.73 -5.70
CA LYS A 81 0.58 17.77 -6.67
C LYS A 81 1.67 18.84 -6.67
N ALA A 82 2.19 19.17 -7.86
CA ALA A 82 3.30 20.10 -8.02
C ALA A 82 2.90 21.57 -7.81
N ARG A 83 1.63 21.94 -8.02
CA ARG A 83 1.16 23.32 -7.89
C ARG A 83 0.27 23.49 -6.66
N LEU A 84 0.59 24.52 -5.87
CA LEU A 84 -0.26 24.96 -4.76
C LEU A 84 -1.67 25.36 -5.25
N SER A 85 -1.78 25.93 -6.45
CA SER A 85 -3.06 26.27 -7.09
C SER A 85 -3.99 25.07 -7.27
N ASP A 86 -3.46 23.86 -7.47
CA ASP A 86 -4.26 22.64 -7.67
C ASP A 86 -4.78 22.06 -6.35
N VAL A 87 -4.20 22.50 -5.23
CA VAL A 87 -4.66 22.21 -3.87
C VAL A 87 -5.68 23.27 -3.44
N THR A 88 -5.43 24.54 -3.75
CA THR A 88 -6.28 25.66 -3.32
C THR A 88 -7.50 25.89 -4.21
N ARG A 89 -7.55 25.34 -5.45
CA ARG A 89 -8.71 25.51 -6.36
C ARG A 89 -10.05 25.09 -5.76
N TYR A 90 -10.05 24.07 -4.90
CA TYR A 90 -11.27 23.56 -4.25
C TYR A 90 -11.46 24.08 -2.82
N MET A 91 -10.50 24.84 -2.30
CA MET A 91 -10.64 25.50 -1.02
C MET A 91 -11.59 26.70 -1.20
N ARG A 92 -12.79 26.61 -0.63
CA ARG A 92 -13.64 27.80 -0.46
C ARG A 92 -13.11 28.64 0.69
N TYR A 93 -13.26 29.95 0.55
CA TYR A 93 -12.94 30.95 1.58
C TYR A 93 -13.51 30.55 2.96
N ASP A 94 -14.76 30.09 2.99
CA ASP A 94 -15.44 29.62 4.21
C ASP A 94 -14.71 28.48 4.91
N HIS A 95 -14.05 27.57 4.18
CA HIS A 95 -13.37 26.41 4.77
C HIS A 95 -12.01 26.78 5.40
N GLN A 96 -11.35 27.84 4.92
CA GLN A 96 -10.09 28.32 5.51
C GLN A 96 -10.29 29.41 6.57
N LEU A 97 -11.34 30.22 6.49
CA LEU A 97 -11.63 31.22 7.51
C LEU A 97 -12.45 30.69 8.69
N ASN A 98 -13.37 29.73 8.50
CA ASN A 98 -14.15 29.20 9.63
C ASN A 98 -13.39 28.19 10.49
N THR A 99 -12.19 27.76 10.08
CA THR A 99 -11.30 27.02 10.99
C THR A 99 -10.49 27.95 11.88
N GLY A 100 -10.93 29.19 12.10
CA GLY A 100 -10.35 30.17 13.01
C GLY A 100 -10.25 29.67 14.46
N VAL A 101 -9.32 28.75 14.71
CA VAL A 101 -9.03 28.16 16.02
C VAL A 101 -8.47 29.19 17.00
N GLY A 102 -8.24 30.45 16.56
CA GLY A 102 -7.81 31.57 17.40
C GLY A 102 -8.88 32.60 17.75
N PHE A 103 -10.03 32.65 17.06
CA PHE A 103 -11.02 33.74 17.22
C PHE A 103 -12.48 33.26 17.11
N VAL A 104 -12.80 32.09 17.64
CA VAL A 104 -14.21 31.64 17.73
C VAL A 104 -14.94 32.52 18.75
N HIS A 105 -15.71 33.49 18.28
CA HIS A 105 -16.60 34.28 19.12
C HIS A 105 -17.95 33.57 19.24
N PHE A 106 -18.25 33.04 20.43
CA PHE A 106 -19.51 32.33 20.70
C PHE A 106 -20.75 33.25 20.79
N ASN A 107 -20.58 34.57 20.64
CA ASN A 107 -21.68 35.53 20.61
C ASN A 107 -22.13 35.81 19.17
N HIS A 108 -22.76 34.82 18.54
CA HIS A 108 -23.32 34.94 17.19
C HIS A 108 -24.76 34.41 17.17
N ARG A 109 -25.55 34.81 16.16
CA ARG A 109 -26.99 34.47 16.06
C ARG A 109 -27.29 32.96 16.11
N GLY A 110 -26.35 32.11 15.69
CA GLY A 110 -26.49 30.65 15.74
C GLY A 110 -26.59 30.09 17.16
N THR A 111 -25.95 30.74 18.16
CA THR A 111 -25.97 30.33 19.56
C THR A 111 -27.37 30.39 20.18
N VAL A 112 -28.20 31.33 19.71
CA VAL A 112 -29.59 31.51 20.22
C VAL A 112 -30.58 30.61 19.48
N ALA A 113 -30.31 30.30 18.20
CA ALA A 113 -31.19 29.48 17.36
C ALA A 113 -31.14 27.99 17.74
N CYS A 114 -29.94 27.40 17.93
CA CYS A 114 -29.83 25.98 18.29
C CYS A 114 -30.44 25.66 19.66
N ARG A 115 -30.46 26.63 20.59
CA ARG A 115 -30.97 26.41 21.95
C ARG A 115 -32.50 26.39 22.04
N LYS A 116 -33.20 26.92 21.03
CA LYS A 116 -34.67 26.90 20.98
C LYS A 116 -35.23 25.57 20.50
N ASP A 117 -34.53 24.90 19.60
CA ASP A 117 -35.01 23.63 19.02
C ASP A 117 -34.79 22.43 19.95
N GLU A 118 -33.83 22.50 20.90
CA GLU A 118 -33.62 21.44 21.91
C GLU A 118 -34.57 21.51 23.11
N LEU A 119 -35.33 22.59 23.28
CA LEU A 119 -36.22 22.80 24.43
C LEU A 119 -37.70 22.55 24.16
N ASP A 120 -38.10 22.25 22.91
CA ASP A 120 -39.52 22.24 22.53
C ASP A 120 -40.03 20.92 21.90
N GLU A 121 -39.46 19.78 22.31
CA GLU A 121 -40.07 18.46 22.05
C GLU A 121 -41.29 18.17 22.95
N SER A 122 -41.60 19.04 23.93
CA SER A 122 -42.74 18.88 24.85
C SER A 122 -44.02 19.63 24.44
N GLN A 123 -44.01 20.46 23.38
CA GLN A 123 -45.18 21.24 22.95
C GLN A 123 -45.53 21.11 21.45
N LYS A 124 -45.40 19.94 20.84
CA LYS A 124 -46.07 19.68 19.56
C LYS A 124 -47.55 19.30 19.81
N PRO A 125 -48.54 20.18 19.55
CA PRO A 125 -49.92 19.73 19.47
C PRO A 125 -50.04 18.77 18.28
N MET A 126 -50.61 17.60 18.54
CA MET A 126 -50.89 16.57 17.55
C MET A 126 -51.61 17.18 16.35
N ALA A 127 -50.99 17.09 15.17
CA ALA A 127 -51.57 17.50 13.92
C ALA A 127 -52.91 16.78 13.71
N GLN A 128 -54.00 17.55 13.75
CA GLN A 128 -55.33 17.06 13.45
C GLN A 128 -55.40 16.76 11.96
N LYS A 129 -55.37 15.46 11.64
CA LYS A 129 -55.58 14.91 10.30
C LYS A 129 -57.00 15.30 9.83
N LYS A 130 -57.11 16.19 8.85
CA LYS A 130 -58.37 16.41 8.14
C LYS A 130 -58.40 15.50 6.91
N SER A 131 -59.31 14.53 6.95
CA SER A 131 -59.90 13.90 5.78
C SER A 131 -60.79 14.91 5.07
N ASP A 132 -60.55 15.12 3.78
CA ASP A 132 -61.51 14.95 2.68
C ASP A 132 -60.82 15.30 1.35
#